data_AF-A0A3D3G3A7-F1
#
_entry.id   AF-A0A3D3G3A7-F1
#
_cell.length_a   1.000
_cell.length_b   1.000
_cell.length_c   1.000
_cell.angle_alpha   90.00
_cell.angle_beta   90.00
_cell.angle_gamma   90.00
#
_symmetry.space_group_name_H-M   'P 1'
#
loop_
_entity.id
_entity.type
_entity.pdbx_description
1 polymer ?
#
loop_
_entity_poly.entity_id
_entity_poly.type
_entity_poly.pdbx_seq_one_letter_code
_entity_poly.pdbx_strand_id
1 'polypeptide(L)' 'LIVAAMDTPDYPCKVDFPFTFKEGELIRYYTGWNILQYNEDVGELHRLDEHGRRIKLRFATLLAKKQA' A
#
# COMPACT_ATOMS: atom_id res chain seq x y z
N LEU A 1 9.67 2.88 8.26
CA LEU A 1 8.29 2.39 8.06
C LEU A 1 7.74 3.07 6.82
N ILE A 2 7.21 2.30 5.88
CA ILE A 2 6.49 2.79 4.70
C ILE A 2 5.05 2.31 4.81
N VAL A 3 4.10 3.21 4.57
CA VAL A 3 2.69 2.89 4.39
C VAL A 3 2.22 3.71 3.19
N ALA A 4 1.81 3.06 2.11
CA ALA A 4 1.48 3.73 0.85
C ALA A 4 0.33 3.05 0.13
N ALA A 5 -0.46 3.85 -0.60
CA ALA A 5 -1.59 3.37 -1.37
C ALA A 5 -1.14 2.48 -2.54
N MET A 6 -1.95 1.48 -2.85
CA MET A 6 -1.74 0.58 -3.96
C MET A 6 -2.84 0.70 -5.01
N ASP A 7 -2.54 0.25 -6.21
CA ASP A 7 -3.49 0.04 -7.29
C ASP A 7 -3.46 -1.43 -7.72
N THR A 8 -4.53 -2.15 -7.40
CA THR A 8 -4.63 -3.62 -7.53
C THR A 8 -5.95 -4.02 -8.21
N PRO A 9 -6.05 -5.18 -8.88
CA PRO A 9 -7.26 -5.56 -9.60
C PRO A 9 -8.52 -5.67 -8.73
N ASP A 10 -8.37 -6.12 -7.47
CA ASP A 10 -9.49 -6.29 -6.52
C ASP A 10 -9.83 -5.00 -5.76
N TYR A 11 -8.84 -4.12 -5.55
CA TYR A 11 -9.03 -2.76 -5.03
C TYR A 11 -8.36 -1.73 -5.94
N PRO A 12 -8.98 -1.38 -7.08
CA PRO A 12 -8.42 -0.41 -8.02
C PRO A 12 -8.44 1.00 -7.41
N CYS A 13 -7.36 1.74 -7.59
CA CYS A 13 -7.25 3.10 -7.07
C CYS A 13 -8.07 4.08 -7.91
N LYS A 14 -9.22 4.52 -7.36
CA LYS A 14 -10.09 5.54 -7.97
C LYS A 14 -9.70 6.98 -7.60
N VAL A 15 -8.71 7.12 -6.74
CA VAL A 15 -8.19 8.43 -6.31
C VAL A 15 -7.02 8.80 -7.22
N ASP A 16 -6.99 10.05 -7.66
CA ASP A 16 -5.94 10.59 -8.52
C ASP A 16 -4.64 10.84 -7.74
N PHE A 17 -4.04 9.75 -7.25
CA PHE A 17 -2.69 9.78 -6.70
C PHE A 17 -1.69 9.76 -7.86
N PRO A 18 -0.65 10.62 -7.84
CA PRO A 18 0.37 10.65 -8.88
C PRO A 18 1.23 9.37 -8.91
N PHE A 19 1.17 8.56 -7.84
CA PHE A 19 1.88 7.30 -7.72
C PHE A 19 1.10 6.33 -6.83
N THR A 20 1.11 5.05 -7.20
CA THR A 20 0.60 3.94 -6.40
C THR A 20 1.48 2.72 -6.62
N PHE A 21 1.66 1.89 -5.60
CA PHE A 21 2.35 0.61 -5.76
C PHE A 21 1.44 -0.43 -6.44
N LYS A 22 2.05 -1.27 -7.27
CA LYS A 22 1.45 -2.52 -7.76
C LYS A 22 1.71 -3.66 -6.77
N GLU A 23 1.01 -4.77 -6.97
CA GLU A 23 1.16 -5.98 -6.16
C GLU A 23 2.62 -6.46 -6.11
N GLY A 24 3.12 -6.64 -4.89
CA GLY A 24 4.49 -7.04 -4.58
C GLY A 24 5.57 -6.03 -4.98
N GLU A 25 5.23 -4.83 -5.44
CA GLU A 25 6.23 -3.88 -5.95
C GLU A 25 7.14 -3.35 -4.84
N LEU A 26 6.55 -2.97 -3.71
CA LEU A 26 7.31 -2.45 -2.58
C LEU A 26 8.28 -3.50 -2.02
N ILE A 27 7.83 -4.74 -1.81
CA ILE A 27 8.74 -5.79 -1.28
C ILE A 27 9.88 -6.10 -2.24
N ARG A 28 9.66 -6.05 -3.57
CA ARG A 28 10.71 -6.25 -4.57
C ARG A 28 11.82 -5.19 -4.45
N TYR A 29 11.48 -3.93 -4.20
CA TYR A 29 12.49 -2.87 -4.00
C TYR A 29 13.37 -3.09 -2.76
N TYR A 30 12.86 -3.80 -1.76
CA TYR A 30 13.56 -4.09 -0.52
C TYR A 30 14.15 -5.51 -0.47
N THR A 31 14.30 -6.16 -1.64
CA THR A 31 15.00 -7.46 -1.74
C THR A 31 16.38 -7.37 -1.09
N GLY A 32 16.70 -8.32 -0.22
CA GLY A 32 17.97 -8.36 0.53
C GLY A 32 17.99 -7.53 1.82
N TRP A 33 16.92 -6.83 2.16
CA TRP A 33 16.77 -6.22 3.48
C TRP A 33 16.19 -7.23 4.49
N ASN A 34 16.42 -7.00 5.78
CA ASN A 34 15.73 -7.75 6.83
C ASN A 34 14.31 -7.21 6.99
N ILE A 35 13.31 -7.97 6.54
CA ILE A 35 11.91 -7.60 6.57
C ILE A 35 11.32 -7.96 7.94
N LEU A 36 11.02 -6.96 8.77
CA LEU A 36 10.44 -7.15 10.10
C LEU A 36 8.91 -7.26 10.03
N GLN A 37 8.29 -6.55 9.10
CA GLN A 37 6.86 -6.62 8.83
C GLN A 37 6.58 -6.24 7.38
N TYR A 38 5.77 -7.03 6.69
CA TYR A 38 5.22 -6.70 5.37
C TYR A 38 3.77 -7.19 5.24
N ASN A 39 2.88 -6.33 4.75
CA ASN A 39 1.55 -6.73 4.27
C ASN A 39 1.04 -5.78 3.17
N GLU A 40 0.02 -6.23 2.46
CA GLU A 40 -0.70 -5.47 1.43
C GLU A 40 -2.20 -5.46 1.76
N ASP A 41 -2.51 -5.20 3.03
CA ASP A 41 -3.86 -5.34 3.57
C ASP A 41 -4.81 -4.23 3.07
N VAL A 42 -6.12 -4.52 3.11
CA VAL A 42 -7.16 -3.54 2.78
C VAL A 42 -7.29 -2.54 3.92
N GLY A 43 -7.11 -1.26 3.59
CA GLY A 43 -7.29 -0.13 4.50
C GLY A 43 -8.34 0.86 3.98
N GLU A 44 -8.56 1.90 4.76
CA GLU A 44 -9.59 2.92 4.50
C GLU A 44 -9.00 4.32 4.52
N LEU A 45 -9.13 5.05 3.41
CA LEU A 45 -8.84 6.48 3.38
C LEU A 45 -9.75 7.22 4.36
N HIS A 46 -9.29 8.37 4.85
CA HIS A 46 -10.16 9.30 5.58
C HIS A 46 -11.19 9.98 4.66
N ARG A 47 -10.87 10.11 3.37
CA ARG A 47 -11.80 10.62 2.36
C ARG A 47 -12.98 9.65 2.19
N LEU A 48 -14.17 10.23 2.03
CA LEU A 48 -15.41 9.51 1.79
C LEU A 48 -15.76 9.47 0.29
N ASP A 49 -16.50 8.45 -0.11
CA ASP A 49 -17.13 8.34 -1.42
C ASP A 49 -18.43 9.18 -1.49
N GLU A 50 -19.12 9.11 -2.64
CA GLU A 50 -20.39 9.81 -2.90
C GLU A 50 -21.53 9.37 -1.96
N HIS A 51 -21.38 8.22 -1.29
CA HIS A 51 -22.35 7.69 -0.32
C HIS A 51 -21.92 7.93 1.14
N GLY A 52 -20.87 8.72 1.37
CA GLY A 52 -20.37 9.03 2.72
C GLY A 52 -19.61 7.88 3.38
N ARG A 53 -19.18 6.86 2.62
CA ARG A 53 -18.39 5.72 3.14
C ARG A 53 -16.91 5.95 2.91
N ARG A 54 -16.06 5.46 3.80
CA ARG A 54 -14.60 5.55 3.62
C ARG A 54 -14.17 4.74 2.41
N ILE A 55 -13.30 5.34 1.58
CA ILE A 55 -12.81 4.69 0.38
C ILE A 55 -11.84 3.57 0.76
N LYS A 56 -12.12 2.35 0.33
CA LYS A 56 -11.28 1.16 0.57
C LYS A 56 -10.24 1.00 -0.52
N LEU A 57 -9.00 0.78 -0.12
CA LEU A 57 -7.85 0.52 -1.00
C LEU A 57 -6.90 -0.49 -0.32
N ARG A 58 -6.05 -1.16 -1.09
CA ARG A 58 -4.90 -1.87 -0.51
C ARG A 58 -3.80 -0.87 -0.14
N PHE A 59 -3.09 -1.16 0.94
CA PHE A 59 -1.92 -0.41 1.38
C PHE A 59 -0.74 -1.33 1.56
N ALA A 60 0.38 -0.98 0.93
CA ALA A 60 1.65 -1.65 1.16
C ALA A 60 2.26 -1.09 2.46
N THR A 61 2.35 -1.93 3.49
CA THR A 61 2.95 -1.61 4.79
C THR A 61 4.27 -2.36 4.93
N LEU A 62 5.37 -1.64 5.11
CA LEU A 62 6.71 -2.23 5.24
C LEU A 62 7.49 -1.62 6.40
N LEU A 63 7.96 -2.49 7.29
CA LEU A 63 9.04 -2.21 8.23
C LEU A 63 10.23 -3.12 7.89
N ALA A 64 11.32 -2.53 7.40
CA ALA A 64 12.53 -3.25 7.03
C ALA A 64 13.78 -2.58 7.61
N LYS A 65 14.81 -3.37 7.86
CA LYS A 65 16.15 -2.94 8.32
C LYS A 65 17.19 -3.32 7.27
N LYS A 66 18.02 -2.37 6.86
CA LYS A 66 19.13 -2.62 5.93
C LYS A 66 20.12 -3.60 6.56
N GLN A 67 20.53 -4.63 5.82
CA GLN A 67 21.63 -5.50 6.25
C GLN A 67 22.94 -4.69 6.20
N ALA A 68 23.81 -4.90 7.20
CA ALA A 68 25.09 -4.21 7.32
C ALA A 68 26.12 -4.77 6.33
#